data_AF-A0A2I6QLJ6-F1
#
_entry.id   AF-A0A2I6QLJ6-F1
#
_cell.length_a   1.000
_cell.length_b   1.000
_cell.length_c   1.000
_cell.angle_alpha   90.00
_cell.angle_beta   90.00
_cell.angle_gamma   90.00
#
_symmetry.space_group_name_H-M   'P 1'
#
loop_
_entity.id
_entity.type
_entity.pdbx_description
1 polymer ?
#
loop_
_entity_poly.entity_id
_entity_poly.type
_entity_poly.pdbx_seq_one_letter_code
_entity_poly.pdbx_strand_id
1 'polypeptide(L)'
;MFYNVSHRRRSVSILAVIAIAPSAWAQTPAIDTGDTAWMIVASALVLFMMIPALAMFYGGLVRVKNVLSLFMQCFVITAIVSVIWLVYGYSAAFDATGMAKGAGGLHAFIGGTSRYFLAGVTPTTVRGTIPEALFFVYQMTFAVITPGLFVGAFAERMRFSSVIWFTVIWVTVCYLPICHMVWGGDGSFFGDLGVLDFAGGIVVHLTAGVTALVAAIMVGPRK
;
A
#
# COMPACT_ATOMS: atom_id res chain seq x y z
N MET A 1 50.03 25.61 -74.01
CA MET A 1 48.69 25.00 -73.80
C MET A 1 48.64 24.55 -72.34
N PHE A 2 47.78 25.23 -71.57
CA PHE A 2 47.31 25.05 -70.18
C PHE A 2 47.58 23.68 -69.51
N TYR A 3 47.88 23.51 -68.21
CA TYR A 3 47.25 24.11 -67.01
C TYR A 3 48.18 24.04 -65.78
N ASN A 4 48.01 25.01 -64.88
CA ASN A 4 48.77 25.28 -63.66
C ASN A 4 48.26 24.44 -62.47
N VAL A 5 49.15 23.82 -61.69
CA VAL A 5 48.83 23.11 -60.44
C VAL A 5 48.60 24.14 -59.35
N SER A 6 47.34 24.35 -58.93
CA SER A 6 47.01 25.22 -57.81
C SER A 6 46.51 24.43 -56.61
N HIS A 7 47.26 24.50 -55.52
CA HIS A 7 46.79 24.16 -54.19
C HIS A 7 45.66 25.12 -53.77
N ARG A 8 44.47 24.58 -53.51
CA ARG A 8 43.45 25.31 -52.74
C ARG A 8 42.94 24.46 -51.58
N ARG A 9 43.42 24.81 -50.39
CA ARG A 9 42.90 24.36 -49.10
C ARG A 9 41.54 25.01 -48.83
N ARG A 10 40.64 24.24 -48.18
CA ARG A 10 39.49 24.65 -47.35
C ARG A 10 38.33 25.30 -48.15
N SER A 11 37.08 24.87 -48.00
CA SER A 11 36.37 24.74 -46.73
C SER A 11 35.18 23.79 -46.90
N VAL A 12 35.13 22.73 -46.08
CA VAL A 12 33.90 21.96 -45.87
C VAL A 12 33.07 22.79 -44.90
N SER A 13 32.02 23.44 -45.41
CA SER A 13 31.04 24.12 -44.57
C SER A 13 30.23 23.07 -43.83
N ILE A 14 30.66 22.72 -42.62
CA ILE A 14 29.85 21.95 -41.66
C ILE A 14 28.75 22.90 -41.20
N LEU A 15 27.54 22.69 -41.70
CA LEU A 15 26.33 23.29 -41.14
C LEU A 15 26.15 22.71 -39.74
N ALA A 16 26.53 23.47 -38.71
CA ALA A 16 26.22 23.14 -37.33
C ALA A 16 24.72 23.35 -37.11
N VAL A 17 23.94 22.27 -37.22
CA VAL A 17 22.58 22.25 -36.72
C VAL A 17 22.68 22.32 -35.20
N ILE A 18 22.43 23.51 -34.64
CA ILE A 18 22.21 23.67 -33.21
C ILE A 18 20.89 22.97 -32.92
N ALA A 19 20.98 21.72 -32.46
CA ALA A 19 19.87 21.05 -31.81
C ALA A 19 19.60 21.80 -30.51
N ILE A 20 18.60 22.67 -30.53
CA ILE A 20 17.96 23.16 -29.31
C ILE A 20 17.27 21.95 -28.72
N ALA A 21 17.97 21.25 -27.82
CA ALA A 21 17.31 20.28 -26.96
C ALA A 21 16.21 21.06 -26.22
N PRO A 22 14.92 20.65 -26.30
CA PRO A 22 13.95 21.22 -25.40
C PRO A 22 14.47 20.98 -23.99
N SER A 23 14.69 22.06 -23.25
CA SER A 23 14.94 21.99 -21.81
C SER A 23 13.83 21.13 -21.24
N ALA A 24 14.17 19.93 -20.78
CA ALA A 24 13.26 19.12 -19.99
C ALA A 24 12.96 19.96 -18.75
N TRP A 25 11.83 20.66 -18.78
CA TRP A 25 11.26 21.27 -17.60
C TRP A 25 11.00 20.10 -16.66
N ALA A 26 11.88 19.90 -15.69
CA ALA A 26 11.61 19.00 -14.59
C ALA A 26 10.36 19.57 -13.92
N GLN A 27 9.20 19.02 -14.26
CA GLN A 27 7.98 19.38 -13.58
C GLN A 27 8.18 18.95 -12.15
N THR A 28 8.15 19.93 -11.23
CA THR A 28 7.87 19.69 -9.81
C THR A 28 6.80 18.59 -9.73
N PRO A 29 6.91 17.57 -8.85
CA PRO A 29 5.90 16.50 -8.78
C PRO A 29 4.53 17.13 -8.54
N ALA A 30 3.85 17.40 -9.64
CA ALA A 30 2.57 18.04 -9.66
C ALA A 30 1.58 16.92 -9.53
N ILE A 31 0.53 17.17 -8.75
CA ILE A 31 -0.58 16.24 -8.64
C ILE A 31 -1.11 16.01 -10.06
N ASP A 32 -0.99 14.78 -10.54
CA ASP A 32 -1.54 14.37 -11.82
C ASP A 32 -3.01 14.05 -11.62
N THR A 33 -3.87 14.71 -12.39
CA THR A 33 -5.33 14.56 -12.24
C THR A 33 -5.83 13.21 -12.73
N GLY A 34 -5.16 12.60 -13.73
CA GLY A 34 -5.46 11.26 -14.23
C GLY A 34 -5.11 10.19 -13.21
N ASP A 35 -3.90 10.24 -12.65
CA ASP A 35 -3.47 9.34 -11.58
C ASP A 35 -4.35 9.51 -10.34
N THR A 36 -4.69 10.74 -9.98
CA THR A 36 -5.59 11.04 -8.85
C THR A 36 -6.98 10.45 -9.09
N ALA A 37 -7.58 10.65 -10.27
CA ALA A 37 -8.89 10.11 -10.60
C ALA A 37 -8.88 8.57 -10.56
N TRP A 38 -7.86 7.94 -11.14
CA TRP A 38 -7.70 6.50 -11.11
C TRP A 38 -7.56 5.96 -9.69
N MET A 39 -6.74 6.61 -8.85
CA MET A 39 -6.50 6.18 -7.49
C MET A 39 -7.73 6.36 -6.57
N ILE A 40 -8.59 7.34 -6.83
CA ILE A 40 -9.91 7.45 -6.17
C ILE A 40 -10.78 6.25 -6.54
N VAL A 41 -10.89 5.94 -7.84
CA VAL A 41 -11.68 4.79 -8.32
C VAL A 41 -11.12 3.48 -7.77
N ALA A 42 -9.80 3.29 -7.82
CA ALA A 42 -9.14 2.10 -7.29
C ALA A 42 -9.40 1.94 -5.79
N SER A 43 -9.33 3.02 -5.00
CA SER A 43 -9.67 2.99 -3.57
C SER A 43 -11.12 2.55 -3.34
N ALA A 44 -12.07 3.07 -4.12
CA ALA A 44 -13.47 2.67 -4.04
C ALA A 44 -13.66 1.19 -4.40
N LEU A 45 -12.96 0.69 -5.43
CA LEU A 45 -13.01 -0.71 -5.84
C LEU A 45 -12.45 -1.65 -4.76
N VAL A 46 -11.30 -1.32 -4.15
CA VAL A 46 -10.74 -2.14 -3.07
C VAL A 46 -11.63 -2.11 -1.83
N LEU A 47 -12.21 -0.96 -1.48
CA LEU A 47 -13.20 -0.90 -0.41
C LEU A 47 -14.45 -1.73 -0.73
N PHE A 48 -14.91 -1.73 -1.98
CA PHE A 48 -16.02 -2.54 -2.45
C PHE A 48 -15.75 -4.04 -2.32
N MET A 49 -14.49 -4.47 -2.47
CA MET A 49 -14.07 -5.84 -2.19
C MET A 49 -14.32 -6.22 -0.73
N MET A 50 -14.19 -5.31 0.24
CA MET A 50 -14.51 -5.58 1.64
C MET A 50 -16.02 -5.50 1.90
N ILE A 51 -16.67 -4.42 1.48
CA ILE A 51 -18.11 -4.17 1.71
C ILE A 51 -18.78 -3.82 0.37
N PRO A 52 -19.73 -4.62 -0.14
CA PRO A 52 -20.31 -5.83 0.46
C PRO A 52 -19.62 -7.13 0.02
N ALA A 53 -18.64 -7.10 -0.88
CA ALA A 53 -18.27 -8.31 -1.63
C ALA A 53 -17.74 -9.45 -0.74
N LEU A 54 -16.84 -9.16 0.21
CA LEU A 54 -16.30 -10.19 1.10
C LEU A 54 -17.35 -10.74 2.07
N ALA A 55 -18.23 -9.87 2.57
CA ALA A 55 -19.35 -10.27 3.40
C ALA A 55 -20.32 -11.19 2.65
N MET A 56 -20.56 -10.94 1.36
CA MET A 56 -21.35 -11.83 0.50
C MET A 56 -20.61 -13.14 0.21
N PHE A 57 -19.31 -13.07 -0.06
CA PHE A 57 -18.48 -14.24 -0.36
C PHE A 57 -18.48 -15.24 0.81
N TYR A 58 -18.13 -14.80 2.02
CA TYR A 58 -18.22 -15.67 3.20
C TYR A 58 -19.66 -15.93 3.63
N GLY A 59 -20.60 -15.02 3.33
CA GLY A 59 -22.02 -15.17 3.59
C GLY A 59 -22.62 -16.40 2.91
N GLY A 60 -22.17 -16.68 1.68
CA GLY A 60 -22.53 -17.89 0.95
C GLY A 60 -21.93 -19.19 1.49
N LEU A 61 -20.92 -19.10 2.38
CA LEU A 61 -20.21 -20.25 2.97
C LEU A 61 -20.65 -20.55 4.42
N VAL A 62 -21.52 -19.72 5.00
CA VAL A 62 -22.05 -19.84 6.37
C VAL A 62 -23.54 -20.15 6.35
N ARG A 63 -24.09 -20.56 7.51
CA ARG A 63 -25.53 -20.80 7.64
C ARG A 63 -26.27 -19.46 7.55
N VAL A 64 -27.43 -19.44 6.89
CA VAL A 64 -28.23 -18.21 6.66
C VAL A 64 -28.45 -17.38 7.93
N LYS A 65 -28.70 -18.04 9.07
CA LYS A 65 -28.90 -17.37 10.37
C LYS A 65 -27.70 -16.53 10.86
N ASN A 66 -26.51 -16.78 10.32
CA ASN A 66 -25.26 -16.14 10.73
C ASN A 66 -24.75 -15.11 9.71
N VAL A 67 -25.40 -14.98 8.54
CA VAL A 67 -25.00 -14.02 7.49
C VAL A 67 -24.99 -12.59 8.03
N LEU A 68 -26.02 -12.20 8.80
CA LEU A 68 -26.06 -10.86 9.41
C LEU A 68 -24.85 -10.58 10.31
N SER A 69 -24.43 -11.57 11.11
CA SER A 69 -23.26 -11.42 11.99
C SER A 69 -21.98 -11.16 11.19
N LEU A 70 -21.83 -11.82 10.05
CA LEU A 70 -20.67 -11.65 9.18
C LEU A 70 -20.63 -10.25 8.54
N PHE A 71 -21.77 -9.75 8.05
CA PHE A 71 -21.86 -8.36 7.58
C PHE A 71 -21.46 -7.38 8.68
N MET A 72 -21.98 -7.56 9.90
CA MET A 72 -21.63 -6.71 11.04
C MET A 72 -20.14 -6.78 11.39
N GLN A 73 -19.51 -7.95 11.28
CA GLN A 73 -18.06 -8.09 11.48
C GLN A 73 -17.28 -7.32 10.42
N CYS A 74 -17.63 -7.44 9.13
CA CYS A 74 -16.98 -6.68 8.06
C CYS A 74 -17.10 -5.16 8.28
N PHE A 75 -18.31 -4.66 8.61
CA PHE A 75 -18.50 -3.23 8.88
C PHE A 75 -17.69 -2.74 10.08
N VAL A 76 -17.69 -3.48 11.18
CA VAL A 76 -16.97 -3.07 12.40
C VAL A 76 -15.46 -3.16 12.22
N ILE A 77 -14.95 -4.17 11.50
CA ILE A 77 -13.54 -4.25 11.13
C ILE A 77 -13.14 -3.05 10.29
N THR A 78 -13.92 -2.71 9.26
CA THR A 78 -13.67 -1.51 8.44
C THR A 78 -13.58 -0.25 9.30
N ALA A 79 -14.52 -0.04 10.23
CA ALA A 79 -14.51 1.13 11.10
C ALA A 79 -13.29 1.15 12.03
N ILE A 80 -13.03 0.06 12.76
CA ILE A 80 -11.96 0.00 13.76
C ILE A 80 -10.58 0.10 13.09
N VAL A 81 -10.37 -0.61 11.98
CA VAL A 81 -9.09 -0.57 11.26
C VAL A 81 -8.86 0.80 10.63
N SER A 82 -9.90 1.47 10.14
CA SER A 82 -9.78 2.86 9.66
C SER A 82 -9.36 3.82 10.78
N VAL A 83 -9.89 3.64 11.99
CA VAL A 83 -9.48 4.43 13.16
C VAL A 83 -8.03 4.12 13.55
N ILE A 84 -7.64 2.85 13.64
CA ILE A 84 -6.25 2.45 13.91
C ILE A 84 -5.30 3.07 12.88
N TRP A 85 -5.68 2.99 11.59
CA TRP A 85 -4.91 3.53 10.48
C TRP A 85 -4.68 5.04 10.62
N LEU A 86 -5.74 5.79 10.95
CA LEU A 86 -5.66 7.22 11.21
C LEU A 86 -4.77 7.56 12.41
N VAL A 87 -4.98 6.90 13.55
CA VAL A 87 -4.31 7.24 14.81
C VAL A 87 -2.80 7.01 14.71
N TYR A 88 -2.38 5.81 14.29
CA TYR A 88 -0.97 5.46 14.22
C TYR A 88 -0.59 4.53 13.07
N GLY A 89 -1.54 3.79 12.49
CA GLY A 89 -1.24 2.73 11.52
C GLY A 89 -0.54 3.23 10.27
N TYR A 90 -1.00 4.36 9.71
CA TYR A 90 -0.35 4.95 8.54
C TYR A 90 1.11 5.35 8.82
N SER A 91 1.37 5.94 9.99
CA SER A 91 2.74 6.30 10.38
C SER A 91 3.61 5.06 10.58
N ALA A 92 3.13 4.07 11.33
CA ALA A 92 3.85 2.84 11.57
C ALA A 92 4.12 2.03 10.28
N ALA A 93 3.33 2.23 9.22
CA ALA A 93 3.54 1.60 7.92
C ALA A 93 4.44 2.42 6.98
N PHE A 94 4.25 3.75 6.91
CA PHE A 94 4.77 4.57 5.81
C PHE A 94 5.58 5.80 6.22
N ASP A 95 5.79 6.03 7.52
CA ASP A 95 6.74 7.03 8.00
C ASP A 95 8.17 6.51 7.87
N ALA A 96 8.94 7.17 7.00
CA ALA A 96 10.32 6.82 6.71
C ALA A 96 11.35 7.53 7.61
N THR A 97 10.90 8.24 8.64
CA THR A 97 11.80 8.90 9.60
C THR A 97 12.72 7.88 10.27
N GLY A 98 14.03 8.09 10.14
CA GLY A 98 15.04 7.18 10.71
C GLY A 98 15.36 5.95 9.85
N MET A 99 14.76 5.84 8.65
CA MET A 99 15.14 4.82 7.67
C MET A 99 16.33 5.28 6.84
N ALA A 100 17.28 4.37 6.65
CA ALA A 100 18.35 4.52 5.68
C ALA A 100 18.71 3.15 5.12
N LYS A 101 18.90 3.08 3.80
CA LYS A 101 19.24 1.85 3.10
C LYS A 101 20.49 1.19 3.70
N GLY A 102 20.37 -0.06 4.13
CA GLY A 102 21.44 -0.83 4.74
C GLY A 102 21.80 -0.45 6.19
N ALA A 103 21.12 0.52 6.81
CA ALA A 103 21.37 0.89 8.20
C ALA A 103 20.81 -0.14 9.19
N GLY A 104 19.76 -0.86 8.82
CA GLY A 104 19.06 -1.81 9.69
C GLY A 104 18.42 -1.13 10.91
N GLY A 105 18.19 -1.92 11.97
CA GLY A 105 17.60 -1.43 13.23
C GLY A 105 16.07 -1.46 13.24
N LEU A 106 15.47 -0.87 14.29
CA LEU A 106 14.02 -0.94 14.53
C LEU A 106 13.20 -0.33 13.37
N HIS A 107 13.69 0.78 12.80
CA HIS A 107 13.05 1.48 11.70
C HIS A 107 13.09 0.73 10.36
N ALA A 108 13.79 -0.42 10.28
CA ALA A 108 13.63 -1.32 9.14
C ALA A 108 12.38 -2.22 9.26
N PHE A 109 11.86 -2.41 10.49
CA PHE A 109 10.74 -3.31 10.79
C PHE A 109 9.43 -2.56 11.05
N ILE A 110 9.49 -1.33 11.55
CA ILE A 110 8.31 -0.50 11.81
C ILE A 110 8.64 0.98 11.57
N GLY A 111 7.68 1.70 10.99
CA GLY A 111 7.81 3.13 10.70
C GLY A 111 7.88 4.00 11.95
N GLY A 112 8.20 5.27 11.73
CA GLY A 112 8.26 6.29 12.78
C GLY A 112 6.88 6.76 13.28
N THR A 113 6.90 7.79 14.12
CA THR A 113 5.72 8.36 14.77
C THR A 113 5.35 9.75 14.25
N SER A 114 6.05 10.25 13.23
CA SER A 114 5.90 11.64 12.75
C SER A 114 4.59 11.89 12.00
N ARG A 115 3.91 10.83 11.55
CA ARG A 115 2.65 10.88 10.79
C ARG A 115 1.43 10.41 11.62
N TYR A 116 1.54 10.34 12.94
CA TYR A 116 0.38 10.07 13.80
C TYR A 116 -0.73 11.09 13.56
N PHE A 117 -1.98 10.62 13.50
CA PHE A 117 -3.14 11.46 13.15
C PHE A 117 -2.99 12.25 11.85
N LEU A 118 -2.24 11.72 10.87
CA LEU A 118 -1.90 12.42 9.63
C LEU A 118 -1.16 13.75 9.88
N ALA A 119 -0.36 13.83 10.94
CA ALA A 119 0.44 15.02 11.23
C ALA A 119 1.33 15.42 10.04
N GLY A 120 1.29 16.71 9.72
CA GLY A 120 2.03 17.29 8.60
C GLY A 120 1.53 16.89 7.21
N VAL A 121 0.41 16.18 7.08
CA VAL A 121 -0.25 15.91 5.80
C VAL A 121 -1.21 17.06 5.51
N THR A 122 -1.04 17.69 4.36
CA THR A 122 -1.85 18.84 3.91
C THR A 122 -2.41 18.56 2.52
N PRO A 123 -3.34 19.38 2.00
CA PRO A 123 -3.81 19.23 0.62
C PRO A 123 -2.70 19.35 -0.45
N THR A 124 -1.52 19.87 -0.07
CA THR A 124 -0.36 20.04 -0.96
C THR A 124 0.72 18.99 -0.76
N THR A 125 0.61 18.10 0.23
CA THR A 125 1.56 16.98 0.38
C THR A 125 1.32 15.93 -0.69
N VAL A 126 2.39 15.43 -1.30
CA VAL A 126 2.37 14.54 -2.47
C VAL A 126 3.16 13.27 -2.17
N ARG A 127 2.65 12.12 -2.63
CA ARG A 127 3.36 10.84 -2.64
C ARG A 127 3.39 10.32 -4.08
N GLY A 128 4.54 10.37 -4.73
CA GLY A 128 4.64 10.12 -6.17
C GLY A 128 3.99 11.24 -6.98
N THR A 129 2.92 10.92 -7.71
CA THR A 129 2.12 11.86 -8.54
C THR A 129 0.73 12.16 -7.96
N ILE A 130 0.41 11.64 -6.76
CA ILE A 130 -0.90 11.76 -6.14
C ILE A 130 -0.83 12.48 -4.78
N PRO A 131 -1.94 13.08 -4.29
CA PRO A 131 -1.99 13.65 -2.95
C PRO A 131 -1.69 12.59 -1.89
N GLU A 132 -0.91 12.93 -0.87
CA GLU A 132 -0.57 11.99 0.23
C GLU A 132 -1.83 11.52 0.97
N ALA A 133 -2.84 12.39 1.10
CA ALA A 133 -4.14 12.00 1.66
C ALA A 133 -4.85 10.90 0.85
N LEU A 134 -4.69 10.89 -0.48
CA LEU A 134 -5.25 9.83 -1.33
C LEU A 134 -4.46 8.53 -1.18
N PHE A 135 -3.13 8.62 -1.07
CA PHE A 135 -2.29 7.46 -0.76
C PHE A 135 -2.68 6.84 0.61
N PHE A 136 -2.94 7.67 1.62
CA PHE A 136 -3.46 7.23 2.92
C PHE A 136 -4.75 6.43 2.79
N VAL A 137 -5.75 6.98 2.06
CA VAL A 137 -7.05 6.31 1.86
C VAL A 137 -6.87 5.01 1.09
N TYR A 138 -6.09 5.02 0.02
CA TYR A 138 -5.84 3.82 -0.78
C TYR A 138 -5.23 2.70 0.07
N GLN A 139 -4.16 2.98 0.81
CA GLN A 139 -3.49 1.98 1.66
C GLN A 139 -4.37 1.52 2.83
N MET A 140 -5.22 2.40 3.37
CA MET A 140 -6.20 2.03 4.39
C MET A 140 -7.11 0.89 3.92
N THR A 141 -7.49 0.86 2.64
CA THR A 141 -8.36 -0.20 2.11
C THR A 141 -7.70 -1.58 2.16
N PHE A 142 -6.37 -1.67 1.97
CA PHE A 142 -5.61 -2.91 2.11
C PHE A 142 -5.54 -3.34 3.57
N ALA A 143 -5.30 -2.40 4.48
CA ALA A 143 -5.33 -2.66 5.92
C ALA A 143 -6.69 -3.19 6.37
N VAL A 144 -7.77 -2.59 5.86
CA VAL A 144 -9.16 -2.97 6.17
C VAL A 144 -9.51 -4.36 5.65
N ILE A 145 -9.17 -4.68 4.40
CA ILE A 145 -9.60 -5.95 3.79
C ILE A 145 -8.84 -7.15 4.36
N THR A 146 -7.59 -6.97 4.79
CA THR A 146 -6.72 -8.08 5.22
C THR A 146 -7.33 -8.88 6.39
N PRO A 147 -7.82 -8.26 7.48
CA PRO A 147 -8.52 -9.00 8.52
C PRO A 147 -9.82 -9.65 8.06
N GLY A 148 -10.53 -9.00 7.14
CA GLY A 148 -11.72 -9.58 6.52
C GLY A 148 -11.44 -10.94 5.89
N LEU A 149 -10.28 -11.13 5.25
CA LEU A 149 -9.92 -12.37 4.54
C LEU A 149 -9.80 -13.59 5.47
N PHE A 150 -9.42 -13.40 6.73
CA PHE A 150 -9.30 -14.54 7.65
C PHE A 150 -10.49 -14.69 8.59
N VAL A 151 -11.40 -13.71 8.65
CA VAL A 151 -12.65 -13.81 9.43
C VAL A 151 -13.49 -15.00 8.99
N GLY A 152 -13.49 -15.31 7.69
CA GLY A 152 -14.16 -16.50 7.15
C GLY A 152 -13.68 -17.82 7.77
N ALA A 153 -12.42 -17.90 8.20
CA ALA A 153 -11.83 -19.14 8.74
C ALA A 153 -12.42 -19.56 10.09
N PHE A 154 -12.84 -18.59 10.90
CA PHE A 154 -13.46 -18.80 12.21
C PHE A 154 -14.88 -18.24 12.29
N ALA A 155 -15.49 -17.92 11.15
CA ALA A 155 -16.86 -17.49 11.07
C ALA A 155 -17.79 -18.50 11.78
N GLU A 156 -18.68 -17.98 12.62
CA GLU A 156 -19.60 -18.73 13.51
C GLU A 156 -18.95 -19.43 14.71
N ARG A 157 -17.63 -19.35 14.90
CA ARG A 157 -16.91 -20.08 15.97
C ARG A 157 -16.26 -19.20 17.03
N MET A 158 -16.13 -17.90 16.77
CA MET A 158 -15.61 -16.92 17.73
C MET A 158 -16.70 -15.94 18.17
N ARG A 159 -16.61 -15.48 19.42
CA ARG A 159 -17.45 -14.38 19.90
C ARG A 159 -17.06 -13.10 19.20
N PHE A 160 -18.02 -12.22 18.94
CA PHE A 160 -17.80 -10.94 18.25
C PHE A 160 -16.70 -10.09 18.89
N SER A 161 -16.70 -9.98 20.23
CA SER A 161 -15.66 -9.26 20.97
C SER A 161 -14.26 -9.86 20.77
N SER A 162 -14.15 -11.19 20.67
CA SER A 162 -12.88 -11.86 20.38
C SER A 162 -12.36 -11.53 18.98
N VAL A 163 -13.26 -11.44 17.99
CA VAL A 163 -12.90 -11.03 16.61
C VAL A 163 -12.37 -9.59 16.59
N ILE A 164 -13.00 -8.68 17.34
CA ILE A 164 -12.53 -7.29 17.46
C ILE A 164 -11.13 -7.25 18.07
N TRP A 165 -10.93 -7.84 19.25
CA TRP A 165 -9.64 -7.81 19.93
C TRP A 165 -8.55 -8.46 19.09
N PHE A 166 -8.85 -9.60 18.47
CA PHE A 166 -7.94 -10.27 17.56
C PHE A 166 -7.56 -9.36 16.39
N THR A 167 -8.52 -8.68 15.76
CA THR A 167 -8.26 -7.76 14.65
C THR A 167 -7.38 -6.59 15.08
N VAL A 168 -7.68 -5.94 16.21
CA VAL A 168 -6.91 -4.80 16.72
C VAL A 168 -5.45 -5.21 16.96
N ILE A 169 -5.25 -6.32 17.68
CA ILE A 169 -3.91 -6.82 18.00
C ILE A 169 -3.21 -7.22 16.70
N TRP A 170 -3.84 -8.04 15.86
CA TRP A 170 -3.26 -8.58 14.65
C TRP A 170 -2.85 -7.48 13.65
N VAL A 171 -3.70 -6.48 13.43
CA VAL A 171 -3.34 -5.34 12.58
C VAL A 171 -2.09 -4.66 13.14
N THR A 172 -2.05 -4.42 14.45
CA THR A 172 -0.94 -3.71 15.10
C THR A 172 0.37 -4.48 15.05
N VAL A 173 0.35 -5.77 15.36
CA VAL A 173 1.57 -6.56 15.58
C VAL A 173 2.01 -7.37 14.37
N CYS A 174 1.10 -7.64 13.42
CA CYS A 174 1.41 -8.40 12.21
C CYS A 174 1.31 -7.53 10.96
N TYR A 175 0.15 -6.92 10.72
CA TYR A 175 -0.06 -6.18 9.47
C TYR A 175 0.87 -4.97 9.34
N LEU A 176 0.92 -4.10 10.35
CA LEU A 176 1.70 -2.86 10.26
C LEU A 176 3.21 -3.13 10.06
N PRO A 177 3.87 -4.02 10.83
CA PRO A 177 5.27 -4.32 10.59
C PRO A 177 5.51 -4.95 9.22
N ILE A 178 4.67 -5.88 8.78
CA ILE A 178 4.86 -6.55 7.48
C ILE A 178 4.63 -5.57 6.33
N CYS A 179 3.60 -4.73 6.42
CA CYS A 179 3.35 -3.63 5.50
C CYS A 179 4.58 -2.70 5.43
N HIS A 180 5.12 -2.29 6.56
CA HIS A 180 6.32 -1.46 6.60
C HIS A 180 7.55 -2.15 5.99
N MET A 181 7.83 -3.38 6.37
CA MET A 181 9.00 -4.11 5.87
C MET A 181 8.95 -4.26 4.34
N VAL A 182 7.77 -4.48 3.76
CA VAL A 182 7.59 -4.74 2.32
C VAL A 182 7.38 -3.46 1.50
N TRP A 183 6.58 -2.51 2.00
CA TRP A 183 6.16 -1.30 1.26
C TRP A 183 6.70 0.01 1.82
N GLY A 184 7.51 -0.03 2.89
CA GLY A 184 8.14 1.15 3.49
C GLY A 184 9.14 1.84 2.57
N GLY A 185 9.71 1.13 1.60
CA GLY A 185 10.69 1.63 0.63
C GLY A 185 12.13 1.37 1.04
N ASP A 186 13.07 2.10 0.43
CA ASP A 186 14.50 1.98 0.77
C ASP A 186 14.75 2.23 2.27
N GLY A 187 15.44 1.31 2.93
CA GLY A 187 15.66 1.28 4.37
C GLY A 187 14.71 0.34 5.14
N SER A 188 13.66 -0.19 4.50
CA SER A 188 12.81 -1.21 5.10
C SER A 188 13.44 -2.60 4.92
N PHE A 189 13.15 -3.54 5.82
CA PHE A 189 13.84 -4.83 5.84
C PHE A 189 13.70 -5.61 4.53
N PHE A 190 12.48 -5.79 4.01
CA PHE A 190 12.27 -6.50 2.74
C PHE A 190 12.50 -5.61 1.52
N GLY A 191 12.36 -4.28 1.66
CA GLY A 191 12.70 -3.32 0.62
C GLY A 191 14.19 -3.37 0.27
N ASP A 192 15.06 -3.38 1.29
CA ASP A 192 16.51 -3.48 1.12
C ASP A 192 16.97 -4.83 0.55
N LEU A 193 16.20 -5.90 0.80
CA LEU A 193 16.43 -7.23 0.21
C LEU A 193 15.92 -7.35 -1.24
N GLY A 194 15.27 -6.32 -1.78
CA GLY A 194 14.74 -6.33 -3.15
C GLY A 194 13.52 -7.24 -3.33
N VAL A 195 12.75 -7.48 -2.26
CA VAL A 195 11.52 -8.27 -2.35
C VAL A 195 10.49 -7.53 -3.21
N LEU A 196 9.94 -8.23 -4.20
CA LEU A 196 8.94 -7.68 -5.10
C LEU A 196 7.54 -8.15 -4.67
N ASP A 197 6.77 -7.23 -4.08
CA ASP A 197 5.35 -7.43 -3.79
C ASP A 197 4.54 -6.22 -4.25
N PHE A 198 3.99 -6.33 -5.46
CA PHE A 198 3.33 -5.21 -6.14
C PHE A 198 2.01 -4.78 -5.47
N ALA A 199 1.18 -5.75 -5.04
CA ALA A 199 -0.19 -5.50 -4.61
C ALA A 199 -0.63 -6.32 -3.38
N GLY A 200 0.31 -6.93 -2.65
CA GLY A 200 0.04 -7.49 -1.33
C GLY A 200 -0.03 -9.00 -1.34
N GLY A 201 0.69 -9.66 -2.24
CA GLY A 201 0.88 -11.11 -2.19
C GLY A 201 1.44 -11.56 -0.83
N ILE A 202 2.38 -10.78 -0.27
CA ILE A 202 2.91 -11.00 1.07
C ILE A 202 2.04 -10.26 2.08
N VAL A 203 1.92 -8.93 1.96
CA VAL A 203 1.33 -8.06 3.00
C VAL A 203 -0.12 -8.42 3.32
N VAL A 204 -0.90 -8.82 2.32
CA VAL A 204 -2.33 -9.12 2.45
C VAL A 204 -2.59 -10.63 2.42
N HIS A 205 -2.21 -11.31 1.34
CA HIS A 205 -2.68 -12.67 1.09
C HIS A 205 -1.93 -13.72 1.90
N LEU A 206 -0.60 -13.68 1.93
CA LEU A 206 0.20 -14.63 2.69
C LEU A 206 -0.05 -14.48 4.20
N THR A 207 -0.02 -13.24 4.71
CA THR A 207 -0.30 -12.96 6.13
C THR A 207 -1.70 -13.41 6.52
N ALA A 208 -2.72 -13.11 5.71
CA ALA A 208 -4.09 -13.56 5.99
C ALA A 208 -4.24 -15.08 5.89
N GLY A 209 -3.62 -15.71 4.89
CA GLY A 209 -3.67 -17.16 4.68
C GLY A 209 -3.04 -17.95 5.83
N VAL A 210 -1.85 -17.53 6.28
CA VAL A 210 -1.19 -18.12 7.46
C VAL A 210 -2.04 -17.90 8.71
N THR A 211 -2.60 -16.70 8.88
CA THR A 211 -3.48 -16.38 10.02
C THR A 211 -4.73 -17.24 10.03
N ALA A 212 -5.39 -17.42 8.89
CA ALA A 212 -6.55 -18.28 8.73
C ALA A 212 -6.23 -19.74 9.08
N LEU A 213 -5.08 -20.25 8.63
CA LEU A 213 -4.62 -21.61 8.94
C LEU A 213 -4.39 -21.79 10.44
N VAL A 214 -3.62 -20.89 11.07
CA VAL A 214 -3.34 -20.94 12.52
C VAL A 214 -4.64 -20.83 13.31
N ALA A 215 -5.53 -19.90 12.94
CA ALA A 215 -6.81 -19.73 13.61
C ALA A 215 -7.70 -20.98 13.47
N ALA A 216 -7.73 -21.62 12.29
CA ALA A 216 -8.50 -22.85 12.08
C ALA A 216 -7.98 -24.01 12.96
N ILE A 217 -6.67 -24.14 13.12
CA ILE A 217 -6.05 -25.14 14.01
C ILE A 217 -6.40 -24.85 15.48
N MET A 218 -6.24 -23.60 15.92
CA MET A 218 -6.41 -23.20 17.32
C MET A 218 -7.88 -23.22 17.77
N VAL A 219 -8.82 -22.85 16.89
CA VAL A 219 -10.26 -22.88 17.17
C VAL A 219 -10.81 -24.31 17.12
N GLY A 220 -10.18 -25.20 16.35
CA GLY A 220 -10.56 -26.61 16.25
C GLY A 220 -11.75 -26.88 15.31
N PRO A 221 -12.04 -28.17 15.01
CA PRO A 221 -13.03 -28.59 14.01
C PRO A 221 -14.49 -28.27 14.38
N ARG A 222 -15.35 -28.12 13.37
CA ARG A 222 -16.82 -27.96 13.53
C ARG A 222 -17.38 -29.27 14.08
N LYS A 223 -18.17 -29.20 15.15
CA LYS A 223 -19.04 -30.30 15.59
C LYS A 223 -20.36 -30.25 14.83
#